data_AF-A0A842IXC0-F1
#
_entry.id   AF-A0A842IXC0-F1
#
_cell.length_a   1.000
_cell.length_b   1.000
_cell.length_c   1.000
_cell.angle_alpha   90.00
_cell.angle_beta   90.00
_cell.angle_gamma   90.00
#
_symmetry.space_group_name_H-M   'P 1'
#
loop_
_entity.id
_entity.type
_entity.pdbx_description
1 polymer ?
#
loop_
_entity_poly.entity_id
_entity_poly.type
_entity_poly.pdbx_seq_one_letter_code
_entity_poly.pdbx_strand_id
1 'polypeptide(L)'
;MKKIISVFTIKNIYLISVVYFFYGYFFTNFLDKFSFYEKIKNYLGVFQLLFLIVLAVSPFPMYMKNKKKKIVLKTRLIFFVIFCFSVVYGYLLDLIYKLDSISDIESYIIEMGVFDYNIGTLPTYLLLEIYNRFEKKWIYSVLGFLIFLSVLILIAKEVRITVCAIINAIRNRRERIKKEKLLKEQIAIKEYQEKLEISYVEALEKQREKDIQDAVEEAIQNNLVLKQIEEETEEIVKLKIILNEDLEETEKVEEFIEEETEILLEEEKVEEIETEKVEDEEKTEEEEEIEKNDTSIQVS
;
A
#
# COMPACT_ATOMS: atom_id res chain seq x y z
N MET A 1 -0.85 -47.50 -29.80
CA MET A 1 -2.10 -47.02 -30.45
C MET A 1 -2.74 -45.79 -29.78
N LYS A 2 -2.93 -45.72 -28.44
CA LYS A 2 -3.54 -44.55 -27.77
C LYS A 2 -2.88 -43.19 -28.07
N LYS A 3 -1.55 -43.13 -28.21
CA LYS A 3 -0.81 -41.90 -28.57
C LYS A 3 -1.12 -41.41 -29.99
N ILE A 4 -1.31 -42.31 -30.96
CA ILE A 4 -1.64 -41.96 -32.36
C ILE A 4 -3.07 -41.41 -32.45
N ILE A 5 -4.01 -42.00 -31.72
CA ILE A 5 -5.40 -41.52 -31.64
C ILE A 5 -5.47 -40.11 -31.01
N SER A 6 -4.60 -39.83 -30.02
CA SER A 6 -4.47 -38.48 -29.45
C SER A 6 -3.96 -37.44 -30.47
N VAL A 7 -3.17 -37.85 -31.47
CA VAL A 7 -2.71 -36.97 -32.55
C VAL A 7 -3.86 -36.65 -33.51
N PHE A 8 -4.80 -37.56 -33.73
CA PHE A 8 -6.01 -37.34 -34.55
C PHE A 8 -7.15 -36.60 -33.84
N THR A 9 -6.83 -35.82 -32.80
CA THR A 9 -7.82 -34.86 -32.28
C THR A 9 -8.02 -33.74 -33.30
N ILE A 10 -9.27 -33.32 -33.51
CA ILE A 10 -9.66 -32.27 -34.50
C ILE A 10 -8.76 -31.02 -34.44
N LYS A 11 -8.32 -30.66 -33.23
CA LYS A 11 -7.42 -29.52 -32.99
C LYS A 11 -6.06 -29.68 -33.66
N ASN A 12 -5.48 -30.88 -33.58
CA ASN A 12 -4.18 -31.18 -34.15
C ASN A 12 -4.26 -31.31 -35.67
N ILE A 13 -5.35 -31.87 -36.21
CA ILE A 13 -5.61 -31.89 -37.66
C ILE A 13 -5.66 -30.46 -38.21
N TYR A 14 -6.36 -29.56 -37.52
CA TYR A 14 -6.41 -28.14 -37.90
C TYR A 14 -5.02 -27.50 -37.85
N LEU A 15 -4.24 -27.71 -36.79
CA LEU A 15 -2.87 -27.19 -36.69
C LEU A 15 -1.99 -27.70 -37.84
N ILE A 16 -2.03 -29.00 -38.13
CA ILE A 16 -1.25 -29.62 -39.22
C ILE A 16 -1.67 -29.02 -40.57
N SER A 17 -2.97 -28.80 -40.79
CA SER A 17 -3.48 -28.14 -42.00
C SER A 17 -2.96 -26.72 -42.15
N VAL A 18 -2.95 -25.93 -41.06
CA VAL A 18 -2.38 -24.58 -41.05
C VAL A 18 -0.87 -24.61 -41.35
N VAL A 19 -0.11 -25.49 -40.70
CA VAL A 19 1.33 -25.64 -40.95
C VAL A 19 1.60 -26.07 -42.39
N TYR A 20 0.81 -27.00 -42.94
CA TYR A 20 0.91 -27.42 -44.34
C TYR A 20 0.59 -26.28 -45.31
N PHE A 21 -0.41 -25.45 -45.00
CA PHE A 21 -0.73 -24.27 -45.79
C PHE A 21 0.42 -23.26 -45.81
N PHE A 22 1.06 -22.99 -44.66
CA PHE A 22 2.25 -22.14 -44.58
C PHE A 22 3.45 -22.75 -45.29
N TYR A 23 3.68 -24.05 -45.12
CA TYR A 23 4.74 -24.76 -45.83
C TYR A 23 4.55 -24.63 -47.35
N GLY A 24 3.31 -24.74 -47.85
CA GLY A 24 3.00 -24.54 -49.27
C GLY A 24 3.06 -23.10 -49.76
N TYR A 25 3.05 -22.12 -48.86
CA TYR A 25 3.26 -20.73 -49.24
C TYR A 25 4.74 -20.46 -49.60
N PHE A 26 5.68 -21.17 -48.98
CA PHE A 26 7.12 -21.03 -49.25
C PHE A 26 7.67 -22.10 -50.21
N PHE A 27 7.08 -23.29 -50.24
CA PHE A 27 7.56 -24.43 -51.03
C PHE A 27 6.45 -24.96 -51.95
N THR A 28 6.83 -25.46 -53.13
CA THR A 28 5.89 -26.03 -54.10
C THR A 28 5.16 -27.24 -53.50
N ASN A 29 3.83 -27.16 -53.36
CA ASN A 29 2.99 -28.19 -52.76
C ASN A 29 1.77 -28.52 -53.64
N PHE A 30 0.93 -29.46 -53.21
CA PHE A 30 -0.31 -29.81 -53.93
C PHE A 30 -1.23 -28.60 -54.19
N LEU A 31 -1.28 -27.63 -53.26
CA LEU A 31 -2.07 -26.41 -53.41
C LEU A 31 -1.55 -25.49 -54.52
N ASP A 32 -0.24 -25.53 -54.77
CA ASP A 32 0.41 -24.75 -55.82
C ASP A 32 0.06 -25.29 -57.22
N LYS A 33 -0.07 -26.62 -57.36
CA LYS A 33 -0.52 -27.25 -58.61
C LYS A 33 -1.91 -26.80 -59.09
N PHE A 34 -2.76 -26.30 -58.18
CA PHE A 34 -4.09 -25.75 -58.50
C PHE A 34 -4.12 -24.22 -58.60
N SER A 35 -2.94 -23.58 -58.57
CA SER A 35 -2.77 -22.12 -58.50
C SER A 35 -3.56 -21.50 -57.34
N PHE A 36 -3.67 -22.21 -56.22
CA PHE A 36 -4.50 -21.80 -55.09
C PHE A 36 -3.98 -20.51 -54.44
N TYR A 37 -2.65 -20.41 -54.29
CA TYR A 37 -2.01 -19.22 -53.70
C TYR A 37 -2.14 -17.98 -54.59
N GLU A 38 -2.04 -18.15 -55.90
CA GLU A 38 -2.24 -17.07 -56.87
C GLU A 38 -3.69 -16.57 -56.87
N LYS A 39 -4.66 -17.50 -56.82
CA LYS A 39 -6.08 -17.14 -56.65
C LYS A 39 -6.29 -16.37 -55.35
N ILE A 40 -5.80 -16.87 -54.21
CA ILE A 40 -5.91 -16.17 -52.92
C ILE A 40 -5.30 -14.77 -52.99
N LYS A 41 -4.13 -14.64 -53.62
CA LYS A 41 -3.46 -13.36 -53.82
C LYS A 41 -4.31 -12.39 -54.65
N ASN A 42 -4.91 -12.86 -55.75
CA ASN A 42 -5.75 -12.00 -56.60
C ASN A 42 -7.10 -11.64 -55.93
N TYR A 43 -7.66 -12.55 -55.13
CA TYR A 43 -8.92 -12.31 -54.42
C TYR A 43 -8.78 -11.39 -53.21
N LEU A 44 -7.73 -11.58 -52.40
CA LEU A 44 -7.53 -10.85 -51.14
C LEU A 44 -6.52 -9.71 -51.24
N GLY A 45 -5.67 -9.70 -52.26
CA GLY A 45 -4.69 -8.63 -52.49
C GLY A 45 -3.87 -8.29 -51.25
N VAL A 46 -3.83 -7.02 -50.86
CA VAL A 46 -3.18 -6.52 -49.64
C VAL A 46 -3.67 -7.23 -48.38
N PHE A 47 -4.95 -7.64 -48.31
CA PHE A 47 -5.50 -8.38 -47.17
C PHE A 47 -5.00 -9.83 -47.08
N GLN A 48 -4.25 -10.34 -48.07
CA GLN A 48 -3.60 -11.64 -47.98
C GLN A 48 -2.67 -11.72 -46.77
N LEU A 49 -1.89 -10.67 -46.50
CA LEU A 49 -0.97 -10.64 -45.37
C LEU A 49 -1.73 -10.68 -44.04
N LEU A 50 -2.84 -9.93 -43.95
CA LEU A 50 -3.73 -9.97 -42.80
C LEU A 50 -4.34 -11.35 -42.60
N PHE A 51 -4.79 -12.00 -43.68
CA PHE A 51 -5.31 -13.35 -43.64
C PHE A 51 -4.26 -14.35 -43.13
N LEU A 52 -3.01 -14.25 -43.59
CA LEU A 52 -1.90 -15.08 -43.11
C LEU A 52 -1.66 -14.87 -41.61
N ILE A 53 -1.59 -13.63 -41.13
CA ILE A 53 -1.41 -13.34 -39.69
C ILE A 53 -2.53 -13.97 -38.87
N VAL A 54 -3.78 -13.79 -39.29
CA VAL A 54 -4.95 -14.37 -38.60
C VAL A 54 -4.89 -15.88 -38.60
N LEU A 55 -4.53 -16.50 -39.73
CA LEU A 55 -4.42 -17.94 -39.86
C LEU A 55 -3.31 -18.50 -38.96
N ALA A 56 -2.18 -17.80 -38.84
CA ALA A 56 -1.09 -18.16 -37.93
C ALA A 56 -1.51 -18.08 -36.45
N VAL A 57 -2.29 -17.06 -36.06
CA VAL A 57 -2.70 -16.85 -34.66
C VAL A 57 -3.92 -17.70 -34.26
N SER A 58 -4.74 -18.12 -35.22
CA SER A 58 -5.98 -18.89 -35.00
C SER A 58 -5.83 -20.20 -34.19
N PRO A 59 -4.76 -21.02 -34.36
CA PRO A 59 -4.57 -22.24 -33.58
C PRO A 59 -4.30 -21.99 -32.09
N PHE A 60 -3.67 -20.86 -31.73
CA PHE A 60 -3.25 -20.58 -30.34
C PHE A 60 -4.42 -20.68 -29.31
N PRO A 61 -5.60 -20.07 -29.55
CA PRO A 61 -6.78 -20.26 -28.70
C PRO A 61 -7.22 -21.71 -28.47
N MET A 62 -6.90 -22.67 -29.36
CA MET A 62 -7.32 -24.07 -29.23
C MET A 62 -6.55 -24.83 -28.14
N TYR A 63 -5.29 -24.44 -27.91
CA TYR A 63 -4.38 -25.05 -26.94
C TYR A 63 -4.43 -24.39 -25.55
N MET A 64 -5.08 -23.23 -25.44
CA MET A 64 -5.20 -22.51 -24.17
C MET A 64 -6.19 -23.21 -23.22
N LYS A 65 -5.72 -23.55 -22.01
CA LYS A 65 -6.54 -24.21 -20.97
C LYS A 65 -7.60 -23.28 -20.36
N ASN A 66 -7.27 -21.99 -20.18
CA ASN A 66 -8.16 -21.03 -19.52
C ASN A 66 -9.24 -20.50 -20.49
N LYS A 67 -10.51 -20.80 -20.21
CA LYS A 67 -11.68 -20.39 -21.01
C LYS A 67 -11.80 -18.87 -21.16
N LYS A 68 -11.54 -18.09 -20.10
CA LYS A 68 -11.69 -16.63 -20.12
C LYS A 68 -10.66 -15.98 -21.06
N LYS A 69 -9.38 -16.35 -20.91
CA LYS A 69 -8.29 -15.84 -21.76
C LYS A 69 -8.49 -16.22 -23.23
N LYS A 70 -9.02 -17.42 -23.49
CA LYS A 70 -9.35 -17.91 -24.84
C LYS A 70 -10.39 -17.03 -25.52
N ILE A 71 -11.48 -16.68 -24.83
CA ILE A 71 -12.53 -15.80 -25.38
C ILE A 71 -11.92 -14.43 -25.69
N VAL A 72 -11.17 -13.83 -24.75
CA VAL A 72 -10.54 -12.53 -24.95
C VAL A 72 -9.61 -12.51 -26.18
N LEU A 73 -8.78 -13.55 -26.37
CA LEU A 73 -7.89 -13.63 -27.52
C LEU A 73 -8.67 -13.72 -28.85
N LYS A 74 -9.73 -14.53 -28.89
CA LYS A 74 -10.59 -14.64 -30.09
C LYS A 74 -11.28 -13.31 -30.42
N THR A 75 -11.86 -12.67 -29.42
CA THR A 75 -12.52 -11.37 -29.57
C THR A 75 -11.53 -10.33 -30.08
N ARG A 76 -10.34 -10.23 -29.48
CA ARG A 76 -9.28 -9.30 -29.93
C ARG A 76 -8.83 -9.56 -31.35
N LEU A 77 -8.68 -10.82 -31.75
CA LEU A 77 -8.30 -11.15 -33.12
C LEU A 77 -9.36 -10.67 -34.12
N ILE A 78 -10.65 -10.85 -33.82
CA ILE A 78 -11.73 -10.35 -34.68
C ILE A 78 -11.71 -8.82 -34.78
N PHE A 79 -11.58 -8.12 -33.64
CA PHE A 79 -11.50 -6.65 -33.65
C PHE A 79 -10.23 -6.13 -34.33
N PHE A 80 -9.12 -6.87 -34.28
CA PHE A 80 -7.91 -6.54 -35.03
C PHE A 80 -8.15 -6.62 -36.55
N VAL A 81 -8.88 -7.64 -37.02
CA VAL A 81 -9.26 -7.77 -38.43
C VAL A 81 -10.14 -6.60 -38.85
N ILE A 82 -11.22 -6.35 -38.10
CA ILE A 82 -12.17 -5.26 -38.36
C ILE A 82 -11.42 -3.91 -38.41
N PHE A 83 -10.52 -3.67 -37.46
CA PHE A 83 -9.71 -2.46 -37.42
C PHE A 83 -8.91 -2.26 -38.71
N CYS A 84 -8.19 -3.29 -39.17
CA CYS A 84 -7.38 -3.19 -40.38
C CYS A 84 -8.23 -2.94 -41.63
N PHE A 85 -9.37 -3.63 -41.78
CA PHE A 85 -10.32 -3.38 -42.87
C PHE A 85 -10.83 -1.94 -42.85
N SER A 86 -11.25 -1.45 -41.68
CA SER A 86 -11.80 -0.10 -41.55
C SER A 86 -10.78 1.00 -41.86
N VAL A 87 -9.51 0.81 -41.46
CA VAL A 87 -8.44 1.78 -41.75
C VAL A 87 -8.14 1.83 -43.25
N VAL A 88 -8.00 0.66 -43.89
CA VAL A 88 -7.73 0.57 -45.34
C VAL A 88 -8.89 1.17 -46.14
N TYR A 89 -10.13 0.80 -45.83
CA TYR A 89 -11.30 1.37 -46.50
C TYR A 89 -11.46 2.86 -46.23
N GLY A 90 -11.22 3.32 -45.01
CA GLY A 90 -11.26 4.75 -44.68
C GLY A 90 -10.27 5.56 -45.52
N TYR A 91 -9.05 5.05 -45.72
CA TYR A 91 -8.03 5.67 -46.56
C TYR A 91 -8.45 5.73 -48.03
N LEU A 92 -8.95 4.61 -48.56
CA LEU A 92 -9.35 4.53 -49.97
C LEU A 92 -10.56 5.41 -50.28
N LEU A 93 -11.56 5.43 -49.41
CA LEU A 93 -12.72 6.30 -49.55
C LEU A 93 -12.32 7.78 -49.52
N ASP A 94 -11.40 8.17 -48.64
CA ASP A 94 -10.86 9.54 -48.62
C ASP A 94 -10.21 9.94 -49.95
N LEU A 95 -9.52 9.01 -50.59
CA LEU A 95 -8.93 9.24 -51.90
C LEU A 95 -9.99 9.32 -53.01
N ILE A 96 -10.96 8.40 -53.04
CA ILE A 96 -12.07 8.41 -54.01
C ILE A 96 -12.86 9.73 -53.92
N TYR A 97 -13.24 10.15 -52.72
CA TYR A 97 -14.02 11.37 -52.52
C TYR A 97 -13.24 12.68 -52.79
N LYS A 98 -11.90 12.64 -52.88
CA LYS A 98 -11.10 13.78 -53.34
C LYS A 98 -11.13 13.92 -54.86
N LEU A 99 -11.41 12.85 -55.59
CA LEU A 99 -11.47 12.80 -57.05
C LEU A 99 -12.91 12.66 -57.58
N ASP A 100 -13.92 12.97 -56.76
CA ASP A 100 -15.37 12.86 -57.02
C ASP A 100 -15.87 13.69 -58.24
N SER A 101 -14.98 14.41 -58.93
CA SER A 101 -15.26 15.15 -60.16
C SER A 101 -15.18 14.31 -61.44
N ILE A 102 -14.79 13.04 -61.37
CA ILE A 102 -14.65 12.14 -62.53
C ILE A 102 -16.02 11.53 -62.88
N SER A 103 -16.38 11.51 -64.17
CA SER A 103 -17.68 11.02 -64.66
C SER A 103 -17.91 9.52 -64.47
N ASP A 104 -16.85 8.71 -64.45
CA ASP A 104 -16.89 7.24 -64.40
C ASP A 104 -16.31 6.68 -63.09
N ILE A 105 -16.96 7.02 -61.98
CA ILE A 105 -16.49 6.70 -60.63
C ILE A 105 -16.36 5.17 -60.40
N GLU A 106 -17.26 4.36 -60.93
CA GLU A 106 -17.22 2.90 -60.75
C GLU A 106 -15.98 2.27 -61.40
N SER A 107 -15.65 2.70 -62.62
CA SER A 107 -14.45 2.24 -63.33
C SER A 107 -13.19 2.68 -62.62
N TYR A 108 -13.20 3.92 -62.08
CA TYR A 108 -12.11 4.46 -61.28
C TYR A 108 -11.88 3.65 -59.98
N ILE A 109 -12.96 3.26 -59.27
CA ILE A 109 -12.85 2.44 -58.05
C ILE A 109 -12.25 1.07 -58.37
N ILE A 110 -12.65 0.45 -59.49
CA ILE A 110 -12.11 -0.84 -59.92
C ILE A 110 -10.64 -0.70 -60.31
N GLU A 111 -10.30 0.33 -61.07
CA GLU A 111 -8.93 0.57 -61.53
C GLU A 111 -7.99 0.79 -60.35
N MET A 112 -8.38 1.72 -59.47
CA MET A 112 -7.66 2.03 -58.25
C MET A 112 -7.54 0.82 -57.31
N GLY A 113 -8.63 0.06 -57.15
CA GLY A 113 -8.69 -1.03 -56.19
C GLY A 113 -7.97 -2.30 -56.63
N VAL A 114 -8.07 -2.66 -57.91
CA VAL A 114 -7.47 -3.88 -58.46
C VAL A 114 -6.05 -3.64 -58.97
N PHE A 115 -5.78 -2.54 -59.67
CA PHE A 115 -4.49 -2.32 -60.34
C PHE A 115 -3.52 -1.50 -59.49
N ASP A 116 -3.96 -0.35 -58.96
CA ASP A 116 -3.04 0.55 -58.24
C ASP A 116 -2.68 0.01 -56.85
N TYR A 117 -3.71 -0.19 -56.01
CA TYR A 117 -3.51 -0.58 -54.61
C TYR A 117 -3.51 -2.09 -54.39
N ASN A 118 -3.80 -2.89 -55.43
CA ASN A 118 -3.87 -4.35 -55.35
C ASN A 118 -4.65 -4.85 -54.12
N ILE A 119 -5.78 -4.22 -53.81
CA ILE A 119 -6.59 -4.55 -52.62
C ILE A 119 -7.18 -5.96 -52.75
N GLY A 120 -7.44 -6.39 -53.99
CA GLY A 120 -8.06 -7.67 -54.33
C GLY A 120 -9.47 -7.48 -54.86
N THR A 121 -9.94 -8.45 -55.64
CA THR A 121 -11.24 -8.35 -56.33
C THR A 121 -12.42 -8.33 -55.36
N LEU A 122 -12.39 -9.17 -54.33
CA LEU A 122 -13.46 -9.26 -53.32
C LEU A 122 -13.61 -7.98 -52.49
N PRO A 123 -12.56 -7.44 -51.86
CA PRO A 123 -12.68 -6.21 -51.08
C PRO A 123 -13.00 -4.99 -51.96
N THR A 124 -12.53 -4.94 -53.21
CA THR A 124 -12.90 -3.87 -54.15
C THR A 124 -14.39 -3.92 -54.50
N TYR A 125 -14.96 -5.12 -54.71
CA TYR A 125 -16.40 -5.27 -54.92
C TYR A 125 -17.21 -4.82 -53.70
N LEU A 126 -16.78 -5.18 -52.49
CA LEU A 126 -17.42 -4.70 -51.25
C LEU A 126 -17.35 -3.18 -51.13
N LEU A 127 -16.21 -2.59 -51.49
CA LEU A 127 -16.03 -1.14 -51.46
C LEU A 127 -17.00 -0.44 -52.42
N LEU A 128 -17.16 -0.96 -53.64
CA LEU A 128 -18.10 -0.44 -54.64
C LEU A 128 -19.54 -0.49 -54.13
N GLU A 129 -19.96 -1.62 -53.55
CA GLU A 129 -21.31 -1.78 -52.99
C GLU A 129 -21.56 -0.80 -51.83
N ILE A 130 -20.57 -0.59 -50.96
CA ILE A 130 -20.66 0.39 -49.86
C ILE A 130 -20.77 1.81 -50.40
N TYR A 131 -19.98 2.16 -51.42
CA TYR A 131 -19.99 3.48 -52.04
C TYR A 131 -21.32 3.78 -52.73
N ASN A 132 -21.86 2.84 -53.51
CA ASN A 132 -23.10 3.03 -54.27
C ASN A 132 -24.36 3.09 -53.39
N ARG A 133 -24.34 2.43 -52.22
CA ARG A 133 -25.54 2.29 -51.37
C ARG A 133 -25.68 3.36 -50.31
N PHE A 134 -24.60 3.99 -49.88
CA PHE A 134 -24.60 4.85 -48.69
C PHE A 134 -24.03 6.24 -48.97
N GLU A 135 -24.61 7.26 -48.33
CA GLU A 135 -24.06 8.60 -48.39
C GLU A 135 -22.72 8.71 -47.66
N LYS A 136 -21.83 9.57 -48.17
CA LYS A 136 -20.49 9.86 -47.62
C LYS A 136 -20.45 10.02 -46.10
N LYS A 137 -21.34 10.86 -45.55
CA LYS A 137 -21.36 11.17 -44.10
C LYS A 137 -21.61 9.92 -43.25
N TRP A 138 -22.50 9.05 -43.69
CA TRP A 138 -22.85 7.83 -42.99
C TRP A 138 -21.71 6.81 -43.04
N ILE A 139 -21.05 6.67 -44.20
CA ILE A 139 -19.91 5.75 -44.35
C ILE A 139 -18.77 6.11 -43.38
N TYR A 140 -18.37 7.38 -43.33
CA TYR A 140 -17.31 7.82 -42.41
C TYR A 140 -17.71 7.69 -40.94
N SER A 141 -18.96 7.98 -40.60
CA SER A 141 -19.46 7.82 -39.23
C SER A 141 -19.37 6.35 -38.77
N VAL A 142 -19.84 5.42 -39.62
CA VAL A 142 -19.81 3.98 -39.33
C VAL A 142 -18.38 3.44 -39.26
N LEU A 143 -17.52 3.80 -40.21
CA LEU A 143 -16.10 3.41 -40.20
C LEU A 143 -15.36 3.98 -38.99
N GLY A 144 -15.60 5.25 -38.67
CA GLY A 144 -15.02 5.90 -37.48
C GLY A 144 -15.46 5.21 -36.19
N PHE A 145 -16.75 4.86 -36.07
CA PHE A 145 -17.27 4.11 -34.93
C PHE A 145 -16.66 2.71 -34.83
N LEU A 146 -16.51 1.99 -35.95
CA LEU A 146 -15.85 0.69 -36.02
C LEU A 146 -14.38 0.77 -35.58
N ILE A 147 -13.65 1.79 -36.03
CA ILE A 147 -12.25 2.02 -35.64
C ILE A 147 -12.19 2.28 -34.13
N PHE A 148 -13.02 3.19 -33.62
CA PHE A 148 -13.06 3.54 -32.20
C PHE A 148 -13.36 2.32 -31.31
N LEU A 149 -14.40 1.55 -31.65
CA LEU A 149 -14.79 0.36 -30.90
C LEU A 149 -13.70 -0.71 -30.92
N SER A 150 -13.04 -0.89 -32.07
CA SER A 150 -11.96 -1.87 -32.22
C SER A 150 -10.74 -1.50 -31.37
N VAL A 151 -10.32 -0.23 -31.40
CA VAL A 151 -9.19 0.27 -30.60
C VAL A 151 -9.47 0.13 -29.11
N LEU A 152 -10.69 0.47 -28.66
CA LEU A 152 -11.10 0.31 -27.27
C LEU A 152 -10.90 -1.12 -26.78
N ILE A 153 -11.35 -2.11 -27.56
CA ILE A 153 -11.28 -3.53 -27.17
C ILE A 153 -9.84 -4.07 -27.21
N LEU A 154 -9.02 -3.60 -28.14
CA LEU A 154 -7.61 -3.97 -28.22
C LEU A 154 -6.83 -3.46 -26.98
N ILE A 155 -7.05 -2.20 -26.59
CA ILE A 155 -6.29 -1.53 -25.51
C ILE A 155 -6.96 -1.73 -24.13
N ALA A 156 -8.17 -2.29 -24.05
CA ALA A 156 -8.95 -2.42 -22.81
C ALA A 156 -8.19 -2.96 -21.58
N LYS A 157 -7.23 -3.87 -21.77
CA LYS A 157 -6.40 -4.39 -20.66
C LYS A 157 -5.43 -3.33 -20.14
N GLU A 158 -4.76 -2.61 -21.03
CA GLU A 158 -3.81 -1.57 -20.67
C GLU A 158 -4.54 -0.40 -20.02
N VAL A 159 -5.71 0.00 -20.54
CA VAL A 159 -6.58 1.02 -19.91
C VAL A 159 -6.98 0.60 -18.49
N ARG A 160 -7.34 -0.67 -18.26
CA ARG A 160 -7.69 -1.14 -16.92
C ARG A 160 -6.52 -1.03 -15.95
N ILE A 161 -5.31 -1.39 -16.38
CA ILE A 161 -4.11 -1.34 -15.53
C ILE A 161 -3.81 0.10 -15.11
N THR A 162 -3.80 1.03 -16.07
CA THR A 162 -3.52 2.44 -15.80
C THR A 162 -4.57 3.09 -14.91
N VAL A 163 -5.86 2.85 -15.18
CA VAL A 163 -6.97 3.36 -14.35
C VAL A 163 -6.89 2.81 -12.92
N CYS A 164 -6.66 1.51 -12.75
CA CYS A 164 -6.47 0.92 -11.41
C CYS A 164 -5.26 1.49 -10.67
N ALA A 165 -4.16 1.76 -11.37
CA ALA A 165 -2.97 2.36 -10.76
C ALA A 165 -3.26 3.78 -10.25
N ILE A 166 -3.98 4.60 -11.04
CA ILE A 166 -4.36 5.97 -10.66
C ILE A 166 -5.30 5.94 -9.45
N ILE A 167 -6.32 5.08 -9.46
CA ILE A 167 -7.27 4.96 -8.33
C ILE A 167 -6.54 4.54 -7.05
N ASN A 168 -5.64 3.55 -7.14
CA ASN A 168 -4.86 3.11 -5.99
C ASN A 168 -3.91 4.20 -5.49
N ALA A 169 -3.30 4.99 -6.38
CA ALA A 169 -2.45 6.11 -5.99
C ALA A 169 -3.23 7.18 -5.23
N ILE A 170 -4.45 7.50 -5.65
CA ILE A 170 -5.32 8.45 -4.94
C ILE A 170 -5.71 7.91 -3.56
N ARG A 171 -6.08 6.63 -3.47
CA ARG A 171 -6.41 5.99 -2.19
C ARG A 171 -5.22 6.02 -1.22
N ASN A 172 -4.04 5.63 -1.70
CA ASN A 172 -2.82 5.63 -0.89
C ASN A 172 -2.42 7.04 -0.43
N ARG A 173 -2.64 8.08 -1.25
CA ARG A 173 -2.42 9.48 -0.84
C ARG A 173 -3.34 9.87 0.32
N ARG A 174 -4.63 9.51 0.26
CA ARG A 174 -5.58 9.78 1.35
C ARG A 174 -5.18 9.07 2.64
N GLU A 175 -4.73 7.83 2.55
CA GLU A 175 -4.26 7.06 3.70
C GLU A 175 -2.99 7.65 4.32
N ARG A 176 -2.04 8.12 3.50
CA ARG A 176 -0.83 8.81 3.98
C ARG A 176 -1.17 10.08 4.75
N ILE A 177 -2.05 10.92 4.21
CA ILE A 177 -2.50 12.15 4.89
C ILE A 177 -3.15 11.83 6.24
N LYS A 178 -3.96 10.76 6.33
CA LYS A 178 -4.55 10.32 7.60
C LYS A 178 -3.48 9.87 8.61
N LYS A 179 -2.52 9.06 8.17
CA LYS A 179 -1.41 8.58 9.02
C LYS A 179 -0.53 9.74 9.49
N GLU A 180 -0.24 10.70 8.62
CA GLU A 180 0.52 11.91 8.98
C GLU A 180 -0.20 12.76 10.02
N LYS A 181 -1.53 12.88 9.96
CA LYS A 181 -2.31 13.57 10.99
C LYS A 181 -2.24 12.84 12.34
N LEU A 182 -2.47 11.53 12.34
CA LEU A 182 -2.37 10.72 13.56
C LEU A 182 -0.97 10.77 14.18
N LEU A 183 0.08 10.74 13.36
CA LEU A 183 1.46 10.87 13.84
C LEU A 183 1.72 12.25 14.45
N LYS A 184 1.21 13.32 13.86
CA LYS A 184 1.33 14.67 14.42
C LYS A 184 0.62 14.80 15.76
N GLU A 185 -0.55 14.19 15.91
CA GLU A 185 -1.28 14.16 17.18
C GLU A 185 -0.50 13.40 18.27
N GLN A 186 0.09 12.24 17.93
CA GLN A 186 0.94 11.49 18.86
C GLN A 186 2.20 12.25 19.29
N ILE A 187 2.85 12.94 18.35
CA ILE A 187 4.02 13.78 18.64
C ILE A 187 3.63 14.91 19.59
N ALA A 188 2.51 15.60 19.34
CA ALA A 188 2.04 16.69 20.19
C ALA A 188 1.74 16.23 21.62
N ILE A 189 1.15 15.04 21.80
CA ILE A 189 0.90 14.46 23.13
C ILE A 189 2.24 14.14 23.83
N LYS A 190 3.19 13.53 23.11
CA LYS A 190 4.48 13.16 23.67
C LYS A 190 5.31 14.38 24.07
N GLU A 191 5.35 15.41 23.21
CA GLU A 191 6.02 16.68 23.52
C GLU A 191 5.40 17.39 24.73
N TYR A 192 4.09 17.28 24.91
CA TYR A 192 3.42 17.83 26.09
C TYR A 192 3.82 17.09 27.37
N GLN A 193 3.91 15.76 27.32
CA GLN A 193 4.38 14.95 28.45
C GLN A 193 5.84 15.25 28.80
N GLU A 194 6.72 15.33 27.80
CA GLU A 194 8.13 15.64 28.00
C GLU A 194 8.33 17.02 28.64
N LYS A 195 7.55 18.02 28.24
CA LYS A 195 7.57 19.35 28.88
C LYS A 195 7.13 19.32 30.34
N LEU A 196 6.13 18.50 30.66
CA LEU A 196 5.68 18.32 32.04
C LEU A 196 6.78 17.66 32.89
N GLU A 197 7.41 16.61 32.38
CA GLU A 197 8.52 15.93 33.06
C GLU A 197 9.70 16.87 33.31
N ILE A 198 10.12 17.66 32.31
CA ILE A 198 11.18 18.66 32.47
C ILE A 198 10.81 19.68 33.56
N SER A 199 9.58 20.22 33.51
CA SER A 199 9.12 21.19 34.50
C SER A 199 9.07 20.62 35.93
N TYR A 200 8.75 19.33 36.06
CA TYR A 200 8.73 18.63 37.34
C TYR A 200 10.14 18.43 37.89
N VAL A 201 11.08 17.98 37.06
CA VAL A 201 12.49 17.81 37.45
C VAL A 201 13.10 19.14 37.87
N GLU A 202 12.89 20.21 37.11
CA GLU A 202 13.35 21.56 37.46
C GLU A 202 12.77 22.07 38.79
N ALA A 203 11.49 21.76 39.06
CA ALA A 203 10.86 22.14 40.33
C ALA A 203 11.49 21.38 41.51
N LEU A 204 11.80 20.10 41.32
CA LEU A 204 12.40 19.23 42.33
C LEU A 204 13.85 19.62 42.62
N GLU A 205 14.63 19.99 41.59
CA GLU A 205 15.99 20.54 41.75
C GLU A 205 15.98 21.86 42.53
N LYS A 206 15.08 22.79 42.18
CA LYS A 206 14.91 24.05 42.94
C LYS A 206 14.52 23.82 44.38
N GLN A 207 13.72 22.79 44.67
CA GLN A 207 13.36 22.45 46.04
C GLN A 207 14.56 21.91 46.80
N ARG A 208 15.34 21.00 46.21
CA ARG A 208 16.60 20.51 46.82
C ARG A 208 17.61 21.62 47.06
N GLU A 209 17.76 22.57 46.13
CA GLU A 209 18.64 23.73 46.32
C GLU A 209 18.21 24.58 47.51
N LYS A 210 16.90 24.79 47.70
CA LYS A 210 16.37 25.48 48.88
C LYS A 210 16.63 24.69 50.17
N ASP A 211 16.33 23.40 50.18
CA ASP A 211 16.55 22.55 51.35
C ASP A 211 18.04 22.54 51.76
N ILE A 212 18.96 22.58 50.80
CA ILE A 212 20.41 22.69 51.05
C ILE A 212 20.78 24.08 51.58
N GLN A 213 20.22 25.16 51.01
CA GLN A 213 20.46 26.53 51.51
C GLN A 213 19.97 26.68 52.95
N ASP A 214 18.77 26.20 53.25
CA ASP A 214 18.17 26.24 54.58
C ASP A 214 19.03 25.43 55.57
N ALA A 215 19.50 24.24 55.19
CA ALA A 215 20.39 23.43 56.03
C ALA A 215 21.77 24.07 56.27
N VAL A 216 22.32 24.78 55.28
CA VAL A 216 23.57 25.54 55.43
C VAL A 216 23.37 26.74 56.35
N GLU A 217 22.25 27.45 56.22
CA GLU A 217 21.92 28.59 57.07
C GLU A 217 21.69 28.16 58.53
N GLU A 218 21.00 27.03 58.74
CA GLU A 218 20.83 26.40 60.05
C GLU A 218 22.19 25.95 60.65
N ALA A 219 23.07 25.35 59.85
CA ALA A 219 24.41 24.96 60.29
C ALA A 219 25.29 26.17 60.66
N ILE A 220 25.17 27.29 59.93
CA ILE A 220 25.87 28.54 60.25
C ILE A 220 25.33 29.11 61.57
N GLN A 221 24.02 29.14 61.76
CA GLN A 221 23.41 29.61 63.02
C GLN A 221 23.85 28.75 64.20
N ASN A 222 23.81 27.42 64.06
CA ASN A 222 24.25 26.50 65.11
C ASN A 222 25.74 26.66 65.43
N ASN A 223 26.60 26.93 64.44
CA ASN A 223 28.02 27.18 64.65
C ASN A 223 28.28 28.54 65.34
N LEU A 224 27.50 29.57 65.03
CA LEU A 224 27.56 30.86 65.73
C LEU A 224 27.15 30.71 67.20
N VAL A 225 26.10 29.93 67.49
CA VAL A 225 25.68 29.64 68.86
C VAL A 225 26.76 28.86 69.61
N LEU A 226 27.38 27.86 68.98
CA LEU A 226 28.49 27.11 69.59
C LEU A 226 29.68 28.01 69.91
N LYS A 227 30.05 28.94 69.02
CA LYS A 227 31.12 29.90 69.28
C LYS A 227 30.81 30.86 70.43
N GLN A 228 29.55 31.29 70.55
CA GLN A 228 29.12 32.11 71.69
C GLN A 228 29.22 31.33 73.01
N ILE A 229 28.85 30.06 73.01
CA ILE A 229 29.00 29.17 74.18
C ILE A 229 30.50 28.93 74.48
N GLU A 230 31.34 28.79 73.47
CA GLU A 230 32.81 28.63 73.62
C GLU A 230 33.44 29.89 74.23
N GLU A 231 33.04 31.09 73.77
CA GLU A 231 33.50 32.36 74.33
C GLU A 231 33.00 32.58 75.77
N GLU A 232 31.73 32.26 76.06
CA GLU A 232 31.18 32.33 77.43
C GLU A 232 31.85 31.32 78.37
N THR A 233 32.15 30.11 77.91
CA THR A 233 32.85 29.10 78.72
C THR A 233 34.32 29.45 78.95
N GLU A 234 35.01 30.05 77.98
CA GLU A 234 36.36 30.60 78.18
C GLU A 234 36.38 31.76 79.19
N GLU A 235 35.34 32.61 79.19
CA GLU A 235 35.18 33.67 80.20
C GLU A 235 34.89 33.11 81.59
N ILE A 236 34.03 32.09 81.70
CA ILE A 236 33.72 31.41 82.97
C ILE A 236 34.97 30.72 83.54
N VAL A 237 35.80 30.09 82.69
CA VAL A 237 37.05 29.46 83.13
C VAL A 237 38.05 30.50 83.63
N LYS A 238 38.18 31.66 82.96
CA LYS A 238 39.01 32.78 83.44
C LYS A 238 38.52 33.32 84.78
N LEU A 239 37.21 33.49 84.95
CA LEU A 239 36.61 33.92 86.22
C LEU A 239 36.82 32.91 87.35
N LYS A 240 36.75 31.61 87.05
CA LYS A 240 36.99 30.54 88.04
C LYS A 240 38.46 30.43 88.47
N ILE A 241 39.40 30.75 87.58
CA ILE A 241 40.83 30.84 87.92
C ILE A 241 41.08 32.03 88.85
N ILE A 242 40.45 33.18 88.60
CA ILE A 242 40.55 34.37 89.47
C ILE A 242 39.92 34.10 90.85
N LEU A 243 38.77 33.40 90.90
CA LEU A 243 38.09 33.07 92.16
C LEU A 243 38.89 32.07 93.02
N ASN A 244 39.70 31.21 92.40
CA ASN A 244 40.54 30.25 93.11
C ASN A 244 41.81 30.86 93.72
N GLU A 245 42.23 32.07 93.33
CA GLU A 245 43.33 32.79 93.99
C GLU A 245 42.88 33.57 95.24
N ASP A 246 41.58 33.82 95.41
CA ASP A 246 41.02 34.66 96.49
C ASP A 246 40.30 33.90 97.63
N LEU A 247 40.31 32.56 97.64
CA LEU A 247 39.63 31.74 98.65
C LEU A 247 40.50 30.58 99.17
N GLU A 248 41.64 30.90 99.80
CA GLU A 248 42.25 30.05 100.83
C GLU A 248 41.89 30.59 102.23
N GLU A 249 40.64 30.42 102.67
CA GLU A 249 40.32 30.39 104.11
C GLU A 249 38.91 29.81 104.36
N THR A 250 38.86 28.82 105.28
CA THR A 250 37.68 28.23 105.98
C THR A 250 36.79 27.26 105.19
N GLU A 251 36.98 25.95 105.37
CA GLU A 251 36.34 25.05 106.36
C GLU A 251 34.88 24.64 106.06
N LYS A 252 34.74 23.35 105.69
CA LYS A 252 33.70 22.36 106.04
C LYS A 252 32.22 22.69 105.74
N VAL A 253 31.53 21.76 105.07
CA VAL A 253 30.42 20.93 105.62
C VAL A 253 29.67 20.20 104.48
N GLU A 254 29.57 18.88 104.66
CA GLU A 254 28.56 17.86 104.32
C GLU A 254 27.42 18.14 103.31
N GLU A 255 27.32 17.23 102.32
CA GLU A 255 26.23 16.26 102.04
C GLU A 255 24.74 16.69 101.85
N PHE A 256 24.01 15.88 101.05
CA PHE A 256 22.57 15.89 100.67
C PHE A 256 22.20 16.70 99.40
N ILE A 257 21.36 16.25 98.45
CA ILE A 257 20.05 15.56 98.52
C ILE A 257 19.79 14.62 97.30
N GLU A 258 18.93 13.63 97.54
CA GLU A 258 18.34 12.56 96.73
C GLU A 258 17.29 12.95 95.64
N GLU A 259 17.02 11.95 94.78
CA GLU A 259 15.70 11.46 94.27
C GLU A 259 14.91 12.07 93.07
N GLU A 260 14.60 11.15 92.14
CA GLU A 260 13.37 10.88 91.34
C GLU A 260 12.76 11.95 90.41
N THR A 261 12.45 11.63 89.14
CA THR A 261 11.28 10.81 88.79
C THR A 261 11.31 10.27 87.35
N GLU A 262 10.67 9.11 87.19
CA GLU A 262 10.29 8.37 85.99
C GLU A 262 9.72 9.21 84.84
N ILE A 263 9.81 8.70 83.60
CA ILE A 263 8.68 8.56 82.65
C ILE A 263 9.13 7.82 81.36
N LEU A 264 8.51 6.65 81.20
CA LEU A 264 8.04 5.97 79.97
C LEU A 264 9.00 5.18 79.06
N LEU A 265 8.86 3.86 79.25
CA LEU A 265 8.67 2.80 78.25
C LEU A 265 9.90 2.32 77.49
N GLU A 266 10.56 1.39 78.15
CA GLU A 266 11.25 0.24 77.60
C GLU A 266 10.48 -0.46 76.46
N GLU A 267 11.27 -0.79 75.44
CA GLU A 267 11.32 -2.11 74.81
C GLU A 267 10.01 -2.72 74.29
N GLU A 268 9.81 -2.57 72.98
CA GLU A 268 9.56 -3.77 72.18
C GLU A 268 10.33 -3.66 70.87
N LYS A 269 11.55 -4.19 70.91
CA LYS A 269 12.37 -4.48 69.75
C LYS A 269 12.24 -5.97 69.50
N VAL A 270 11.95 -6.31 68.24
CA VAL A 270 12.17 -7.61 67.61
C VAL A 270 11.12 -8.68 67.91
N GLU A 271 10.16 -8.82 66.98
CA GLU A 271 10.01 -10.08 66.24
C GLU A 271 9.40 -9.76 64.87
N GLU A 272 10.28 -9.58 63.88
CA GLU A 272 9.99 -10.03 62.52
C GLU A 272 9.60 -11.50 62.61
N ILE A 273 8.45 -11.86 62.03
CA ILE A 273 8.10 -13.08 61.28
C ILE A 273 6.56 -13.22 61.37
N GLU A 274 5.93 -13.50 60.23
CA GLU A 274 4.48 -13.74 60.03
C GLU A 274 3.57 -12.54 59.62
N THR A 275 3.93 -11.84 58.55
CA THR A 275 2.92 -11.28 57.61
C THR A 275 3.13 -11.85 56.21
N GLU A 276 3.09 -13.18 56.14
CA GLU A 276 3.03 -13.97 54.91
C GLU A 276 1.67 -14.71 54.81
N LYS A 277 0.61 -14.16 55.41
CA LYS A 277 -0.70 -14.86 55.56
C LYS A 277 -1.96 -14.02 55.32
N VAL A 278 -1.89 -12.96 54.52
CA VAL A 278 -3.11 -12.21 54.13
C VAL A 278 -3.17 -11.91 52.62
N GLU A 279 -2.55 -12.76 51.78
CA GLU A 279 -2.73 -12.72 50.32
C GLU A 279 -3.77 -13.73 49.79
N ASP A 280 -4.46 -14.49 50.66
CA ASP A 280 -5.30 -15.62 50.22
C ASP A 280 -6.83 -15.49 50.47
N GLU A 281 -7.35 -14.35 50.93
CA GLU A 281 -8.80 -14.25 51.23
C GLU A 281 -9.59 -13.09 50.57
N GLU A 282 -8.98 -12.21 49.77
CA GLU A 282 -9.73 -11.16 49.07
C GLU A 282 -9.36 -11.05 47.59
N LYS A 283 -9.98 -11.91 46.77
CA LYS A 283 -10.44 -11.67 45.37
C LYS A 283 -10.74 -12.95 44.58
N THR A 284 -10.92 -14.07 45.28
CA THR A 284 -11.68 -15.24 44.80
C THR A 284 -13.18 -14.93 44.57
N GLU A 285 -13.63 -13.69 44.79
CA GLU A 285 -15.00 -13.23 44.51
C GLU A 285 -15.17 -12.55 43.14
N GLU A 286 -14.12 -12.32 42.34
CA GLU A 286 -14.26 -11.69 41.00
C GLU A 286 -14.25 -12.69 39.82
N GLU A 287 -13.97 -13.98 40.02
CA GLU A 287 -13.93 -14.98 38.92
C GLU A 287 -15.20 -15.83 38.76
N GLU A 288 -16.14 -15.86 39.71
CA GLU A 288 -17.38 -16.65 39.58
C GLU A 288 -18.56 -15.90 38.91
N GLU A 289 -18.45 -14.58 38.67
CA GLU A 289 -19.52 -13.81 38.02
C GLU A 289 -19.42 -13.70 36.48
N ILE A 290 -18.30 -14.10 35.87
CA ILE A 290 -18.11 -13.94 34.41
C ILE A 290 -18.50 -15.20 33.62
N GLU A 291 -18.55 -16.39 34.23
CA GLU A 291 -18.80 -17.64 33.48
C GLU A 291 -20.29 -18.01 33.31
N LYS A 292 -21.22 -17.28 33.94
CA LYS A 292 -22.66 -17.61 33.91
C LYS A 292 -23.53 -16.77 32.97
N ASN A 293 -22.99 -15.77 32.27
CA ASN A 293 -23.83 -14.80 31.55
C ASN A 293 -23.70 -14.72 30.01
N ASP A 294 -22.90 -15.56 29.34
CA ASP A 294 -22.81 -15.50 27.86
C ASP A 294 -23.09 -16.83 27.11
N THR A 295 -23.52 -17.89 27.79
CA THR A 295 -23.99 -19.14 27.15
C THR A 295 -25.49 -19.20 26.87
N SER A 296 -26.21 -18.07 26.94
CA SER A 296 -27.67 -18.00 26.75
C SER A 296 -28.14 -17.22 25.51
N ILE A 297 -27.34 -17.14 24.45
CA ILE A 297 -27.79 -16.63 23.13
C ILE A 297 -27.29 -17.51 21.97
N GLN A 298 -27.84 -18.72 21.85
CA GLN A 298 -27.96 -19.46 20.59
C GLN A 298 -29.26 -20.26 20.55
N VAL A 299 -30.39 -19.57 20.30
CA VAL A 299 -31.59 -20.17 19.70
C VAL A 299 -32.26 -19.10 18.83
N SER A 300 -32.06 -19.19 17.51
CA SER A 300 -32.96 -18.77 16.42
C SER A 300 -32.35 -19.17 15.08
#